data_AF-A0A6S7KE40-F1
#
_entry.id   AF-A0A6S7KE40-F1
#
_cell.length_a   1.000
_cell.length_b   1.000
_cell.length_c   1.000
_cell.angle_alpha   90.00
_cell.angle_beta   90.00
_cell.angle_gamma   90.00
#
_symmetry.space_group_name_H-M   'P 1'
#
loop_
_entity.id
_entity.type
_entity.pdbx_description
1 polymer ?
#
loop_
_entity_poly.entity_id
_entity_poly.type
_entity_poly.pdbx_seq_one_letter_code
_entity_poly.pdbx_strand_id
1 'polypeptide(L)'
;MEKIDISAATALFKIKLSEHSGLVRNVEEAENLLRQYELATTTNFCCNKVKKGFGSTDLTRDSHKVWWEDEQLPFDHEPFIQVNHRVYDCRHGVDRHLSQKKKNKTSNPSDHSFKKHRNMVQGTRKLNCPAQIHMREYIKFPEFKIAQKTEWRQKTMSKRLRECIKKGGSGERWIHIQLPNLSEHNTHPIGSAGGLHQGIDKMLVTKIQELVVAGARSVKEVRRHLKIYVEQDLYKGTKAPPKSNQRFYPSKTTIRSHIYKAVIKERFSKFDQENLQKKIECWKLKCPDEMFFFRPLVKYSEESSSVHDNKEQSNDDDDEDDDDDVDD
;
A
#
# COMPACT_ATOMS: atom_id res chain seq x y z
N MET A 1 -11.63 -27.12 12.23
CA MET A 1 -11.12 -25.75 11.97
C MET A 1 -9.81 -25.89 11.20
N GLU A 2 -9.76 -25.48 9.93
CA GLU A 2 -8.48 -25.36 9.21
C GLU A 2 -7.57 -24.44 10.03
N LYS A 3 -6.42 -24.96 10.47
CA LYS A 3 -5.40 -24.11 11.08
C LYS A 3 -4.81 -23.25 9.97
N ILE A 4 -5.01 -21.94 10.08
CA ILE A 4 -4.38 -20.98 9.19
C ILE A 4 -2.87 -21.08 9.41
N ASP A 5 -2.15 -21.52 8.38
CA ASP A 5 -0.71 -21.70 8.46
C ASP A 5 0.03 -20.44 8.01
N ILE A 6 0.73 -19.80 8.96
CA ILE A 6 1.59 -18.64 8.71
C ILE A 6 3.08 -19.02 8.59
N SER A 7 3.41 -20.31 8.53
CA SER A 7 4.78 -20.82 8.46
C SER A 7 5.59 -20.17 7.34
N ALA A 8 5.00 -20.04 6.14
CA ALA A 8 5.66 -19.42 4.98
C ALA A 8 6.06 -17.96 5.22
N ALA A 9 5.23 -17.18 5.93
CA ALA A 9 5.56 -15.80 6.28
C ALA A 9 6.63 -15.75 7.38
N THR A 10 6.49 -16.57 8.42
CA THR A 10 7.43 -16.59 9.56
C THR A 10 8.81 -17.15 9.19
N ALA A 11 8.90 -17.99 8.15
CA ALA A 11 10.16 -18.50 7.60
C ALA A 11 10.99 -17.41 6.89
N LEU A 12 10.38 -16.29 6.50
CA LEU A 12 11.09 -15.17 5.87
C LEU A 12 11.86 -14.30 6.89
N PHE A 13 11.62 -14.48 8.19
CA PHE A 13 12.42 -13.80 9.21
C PHE A 13 13.88 -14.26 9.17
N LYS A 14 14.80 -13.30 9.07
CA LYS A 14 16.24 -13.58 9.21
C LYS A 14 16.62 -13.85 10.66
N ILE A 15 15.99 -13.11 11.57
CA ILE A 15 16.10 -13.33 13.01
C ILE A 15 14.68 -13.42 13.55
N LYS A 16 14.29 -14.60 14.01
CA LYS A 16 12.98 -14.84 14.61
C LYS A 16 13.05 -14.48 16.10
N LEU A 17 12.14 -13.60 16.54
CA LEU A 17 12.07 -13.16 17.94
C LEU A 17 10.89 -13.83 18.65
N SER A 18 9.75 -13.94 17.97
CA SER A 18 8.60 -14.72 18.41
C SER A 18 7.95 -15.42 17.22
N GLU A 19 6.80 -16.08 17.43
CA GLU A 19 6.01 -16.64 16.33
C GLU A 19 5.53 -15.57 15.35
N HIS A 20 5.16 -14.39 15.86
CA HIS A 20 4.57 -13.30 15.07
C HIS A 20 5.50 -12.08 14.93
N SER A 21 6.75 -12.19 15.37
CA SER A 21 7.72 -11.09 15.29
C SER A 21 9.12 -11.54 14.90
N GLY A 22 9.80 -10.68 14.15
CA GLY A 22 11.16 -10.93 13.70
C GLY A 22 11.75 -9.78 12.90
N LEU A 23 13.00 -9.95 12.48
CA LEU A 23 13.79 -8.97 11.75
C LEU A 23 14.07 -9.44 10.32
N VAL A 24 14.03 -8.50 9.38
CA VAL A 24 14.44 -8.65 7.97
C VAL A 24 15.42 -7.54 7.59
N ARG A 25 16.16 -7.69 6.49
CA ARG A 25 17.25 -6.77 6.12
C ARG A 25 16.78 -5.52 5.39
N ASN A 26 15.78 -5.65 4.51
CA ASN A 26 15.35 -4.57 3.62
C ASN A 26 13.82 -4.44 3.55
N VAL A 27 13.37 -3.34 2.95
CA VAL A 27 11.93 -3.03 2.80
C VAL A 27 11.24 -4.06 1.92
N GLU A 28 11.92 -4.54 0.88
CA GLU A 28 11.36 -5.52 -0.06
C GLU A 28 11.07 -6.87 0.61
N GLU A 29 11.99 -7.38 1.44
CA GLU A 29 11.78 -8.57 2.27
C GLU A 29 10.61 -8.36 3.24
N ALA A 30 10.48 -7.15 3.81
CA ALA A 30 9.38 -6.82 4.71
C ALA A 30 8.02 -6.79 4.00
N GLU A 31 7.97 -6.22 2.79
CA GLU A 31 6.78 -6.18 1.95
C GLU A 31 6.41 -7.56 1.42
N ASN A 32 7.39 -8.40 1.09
CA ASN A 32 7.16 -9.80 0.72
C ASN A 32 6.62 -10.60 1.91
N LEU A 33 7.16 -10.40 3.11
CA LEU A 33 6.65 -11.05 4.32
C LEU A 33 5.20 -10.64 4.61
N LEU A 34 4.89 -9.34 4.51
CA LEU A 34 3.52 -8.85 4.60
C LEU A 34 2.60 -9.52 3.57
N ARG A 35 3.06 -9.62 2.31
CA ARG A 35 2.31 -10.27 1.24
C ARG A 35 2.02 -11.74 1.54
N GLN A 36 3.01 -12.49 2.02
CA GLN A 36 2.83 -13.90 2.39
C GLN A 36 1.85 -14.05 3.56
N TYR A 37 1.93 -13.17 4.56
CA TYR A 37 1.00 -13.16 5.67
C TYR A 37 -0.45 -12.87 5.21
N GLU A 38 -0.65 -11.88 4.35
CA GLU A 38 -1.97 -11.58 3.76
C GLU A 38 -2.53 -12.76 2.95
N LEU A 39 -1.67 -13.46 2.21
CA LEU A 39 -2.05 -14.65 1.45
C LEU A 39 -2.50 -15.79 2.36
N ALA A 40 -1.72 -16.08 3.41
CA ALA A 40 -2.01 -17.14 4.37
C ALA A 40 -3.31 -16.86 5.14
N THR A 41 -3.46 -15.66 5.69
CA THR A 41 -4.60 -15.27 6.52
C THR A 41 -5.82 -14.84 5.73
N THR A 42 -5.67 -14.69 4.42
CA THR A 42 -6.71 -14.17 3.53
C THR A 42 -7.15 -12.74 3.92
N THR A 43 -6.25 -11.97 4.53
CA THR A 43 -6.48 -10.58 4.97
C THR A 43 -5.85 -9.57 4.02
N ASN A 44 -6.10 -8.29 4.25
CA ASN A 44 -5.47 -7.21 3.51
C ASN A 44 -5.21 -6.03 4.45
N PHE A 45 -4.04 -5.42 4.32
CA PHE A 45 -3.56 -4.35 5.17
C PHE A 45 -3.30 -3.09 4.35
N CYS A 46 -3.84 -1.98 4.83
CA CYS A 46 -3.67 -0.66 4.23
C CYS A 46 -2.67 0.14 5.06
N CYS A 47 -1.67 0.74 4.39
CA CYS A 47 -0.74 1.60 5.08
C CYS A 47 -1.45 2.86 5.59
N ASN A 48 -1.30 3.15 6.87
CA ASN A 48 -1.97 4.27 7.54
C ASN A 48 -0.98 5.40 7.84
N LYS A 49 0.16 5.07 8.45
CA LYS A 49 1.19 6.05 8.82
C LYS A 49 2.51 5.66 8.16
N VAL A 50 3.07 6.61 7.41
CA VAL A 50 4.42 6.53 6.84
C VAL A 50 5.11 7.85 7.11
N LYS A 51 6.26 7.83 7.78
CA LYS A 51 7.19 8.97 7.67
C LYS A 51 7.99 8.81 6.39
N LYS A 52 8.21 9.92 5.67
CA LYS A 52 9.04 9.94 4.46
C LYS A 52 10.42 9.31 4.75
N GLY A 53 10.95 8.56 3.78
CA GLY A 53 12.29 7.97 3.86
C GLY A 53 12.41 6.63 4.58
N PHE A 54 11.32 5.94 4.93
CA PHE A 54 11.43 4.61 5.56
C PHE A 54 12.19 3.62 4.66
N GLY A 55 13.22 2.99 5.22
CA GLY A 55 14.17 2.11 4.53
C GLY A 55 15.42 2.83 3.99
N SER A 56 15.36 4.15 3.89
CA SER A 56 16.43 5.02 3.38
C SER A 56 16.68 6.23 4.29
N THR A 57 16.29 6.12 5.56
CA THR A 57 16.36 7.26 6.48
C THR A 57 17.82 7.65 6.77
N ASP A 58 18.12 8.93 6.72
CA ASP A 58 19.45 9.50 6.99
C ASP A 58 19.61 9.77 8.49
N LEU A 59 20.64 9.17 9.10
CA LEU A 59 20.95 9.27 10.52
C LEU A 59 21.54 10.61 10.95
N THR A 60 22.02 11.42 9.99
CA THR A 60 22.74 12.67 10.30
C THR A 60 21.80 13.86 10.46
N ARG A 61 20.56 13.76 9.96
CA ARG A 61 19.60 14.87 9.91
C ARG A 61 19.00 15.20 11.26
N ASP A 62 18.71 14.18 12.06
CA ASP A 62 18.02 14.31 13.33
C ASP A 62 18.85 13.76 14.50
N SER A 63 18.65 14.33 15.70
CA SER A 63 19.25 13.76 16.91
C SER A 63 18.50 12.49 17.30
N HIS A 64 19.18 11.34 17.26
CA HIS A 64 18.57 10.07 17.60
C HIS A 64 18.95 9.57 19.00
N LYS A 65 17.99 8.91 19.67
CA LYS A 65 18.24 8.20 20.93
C LYS A 65 18.85 6.83 20.63
N VAL A 66 19.96 6.53 21.29
CA VAL A 66 20.60 5.20 21.26
C VAL A 66 19.92 4.32 22.30
N TRP A 67 19.52 3.14 21.87
CA TRP A 67 18.89 2.10 22.67
C TRP A 67 19.80 0.86 22.74
N TRP A 68 19.58 0.07 23.79
CA TRP A 68 20.30 -1.18 24.05
C TRP A 68 19.33 -2.36 24.22
N GLU A 69 18.07 -2.06 24.53
CA GLU A 69 16.95 -2.96 24.64
C GLU A 69 15.67 -2.15 24.43
N ASP A 70 14.64 -2.81 23.92
CA ASP A 70 13.28 -2.30 23.78
C ASP A 70 12.32 -3.44 24.08
N GLU A 71 11.04 -3.16 24.28
CA GLU A 71 10.01 -4.18 24.56
C GLU A 71 9.99 -5.28 23.48
N GLN A 72 10.28 -4.90 22.23
CA GLN A 72 10.32 -5.81 21.08
C GLN A 72 11.71 -6.36 20.76
N LEU A 73 12.78 -5.82 21.35
CA LEU A 73 14.16 -6.21 21.08
C LEU A 73 14.89 -6.48 22.40
N PRO A 74 15.12 -7.75 22.77
CA PRO A 74 15.86 -8.07 23.98
C PRO A 74 17.31 -7.58 23.88
N PHE A 75 17.97 -7.42 25.03
CA PHE A 75 19.36 -7.02 25.09
C PHE A 75 20.27 -8.04 24.38
N ASP A 76 20.85 -7.64 23.25
CA ASP A 76 21.73 -8.45 22.40
C ASP A 76 23.19 -7.97 22.42
N HIS A 77 23.53 -7.15 23.42
CA HIS A 77 24.83 -6.48 23.60
C HIS A 77 25.17 -5.41 22.56
N GLU A 78 24.31 -5.19 21.56
CA GLU A 78 24.55 -4.26 20.45
C GLU A 78 23.66 -3.03 20.57
N PRO A 79 24.21 -1.81 20.45
CA PRO A 79 23.37 -0.63 20.45
C PRO A 79 22.63 -0.51 19.12
N PHE A 80 21.42 0.03 19.19
CA PHE A 80 20.61 0.30 18.02
C PHE A 80 19.87 1.64 18.12
N ILE A 81 19.42 2.13 16.98
CA ILE A 81 18.60 3.33 16.86
C ILE A 81 17.32 2.97 16.13
N GLN A 82 16.16 3.32 16.71
CA GLN A 82 14.89 3.30 15.98
C GLN A 82 14.77 4.58 15.16
N VAL A 83 14.81 4.44 13.85
CA VAL A 83 14.85 5.59 12.94
C VAL A 83 13.45 5.90 12.40
N ASN A 84 12.66 4.87 12.10
CA ASN A 84 11.38 5.05 11.45
C ASN A 84 10.34 3.99 11.86
N HIS A 85 9.08 4.24 11.53
CA HIS A 85 7.94 3.37 11.85
C HIS A 85 6.85 3.50 10.79
N ARG A 86 6.46 2.37 10.21
CA ARG A 86 5.28 2.22 9.34
C ARG A 86 4.24 1.37 10.05
N VAL A 87 2.99 1.81 9.98
CA VAL A 87 1.84 1.08 10.55
C VAL A 87 0.86 0.76 9.43
N TYR A 88 0.46 -0.50 9.37
CA TYR A 88 -0.62 -0.94 8.51
C TYR A 88 -1.84 -1.33 9.35
N ASP A 89 -3.00 -0.79 8.98
CA ASP A 89 -4.27 -1.19 9.55
C ASP A 89 -4.90 -2.27 8.66
N CYS A 90 -5.62 -3.23 9.26
CA CYS A 90 -6.49 -4.11 8.48
C CYS A 90 -7.44 -3.28 7.58
N ARG A 91 -7.78 -3.79 6.39
CA ARG A 91 -8.74 -3.16 5.48
C ARG A 91 -10.08 -2.91 6.16
N HIS A 92 -10.51 -3.82 7.02
CA HIS A 92 -11.72 -3.71 7.85
C HIS A 92 -11.47 -3.00 9.19
N GLY A 93 -10.31 -2.37 9.36
CA GLY A 93 -9.93 -1.65 10.58
C GLY A 93 -10.75 -0.40 10.87
N VAL A 94 -10.28 0.39 11.82
CA VAL A 94 -10.95 1.64 12.24
C VAL A 94 -11.04 2.63 11.06
N ASP A 95 -12.21 3.26 10.89
CA ASP A 95 -12.36 4.34 9.93
C ASP A 95 -11.82 5.67 10.52
N ARG A 96 -10.56 5.96 10.23
CA ARG A 96 -9.87 7.16 10.71
C ARG A 96 -10.43 8.46 10.13
N HIS A 97 -11.21 8.39 9.05
CA HIS A 97 -11.82 9.55 8.42
C HIS A 97 -13.27 9.78 8.85
N LEU A 98 -13.80 9.03 9.84
CA LEU A 98 -15.18 9.21 10.31
C LEU A 98 -15.48 10.65 10.73
N SER A 99 -14.58 11.29 11.48
CA SER A 99 -14.76 12.67 11.92
C SER A 99 -14.81 13.64 10.73
N GLN A 100 -13.91 13.48 9.76
CA GLN A 100 -13.90 14.30 8.54
C GLN A 100 -15.16 14.08 7.70
N LYS A 101 -15.62 12.83 7.55
CA LYS A 101 -16.87 12.50 6.85
C LYS A 101 -18.08 13.15 7.52
N LYS A 102 -18.14 13.14 8.86
CA LYS A 102 -19.20 13.83 9.62
C LYS A 102 -19.17 15.34 9.35
N LYS A 103 -18.00 15.98 9.40
CA LYS A 103 -17.84 17.42 9.08
C LYS A 103 -18.28 17.76 7.66
N ASN A 104 -17.91 16.93 6.68
CA ASN A 104 -18.28 17.18 5.28
C ASN A 104 -19.79 17.08 5.05
N LYS A 105 -20.49 16.20 5.78
CA LYS A 105 -21.96 16.09 5.74
C LYS A 105 -22.67 17.32 6.31
N THR A 106 -22.12 17.93 7.37
CA THR A 106 -22.74 19.09 8.04
C THR A 106 -22.32 20.43 7.45
N SER A 107 -21.28 20.47 6.59
CA SER A 107 -20.84 21.71 5.93
C SER A 107 -21.87 22.17 4.88
N ASN A 108 -22.36 23.41 5.02
CA ASN A 108 -23.17 24.05 3.98
C ASN A 108 -22.32 24.21 2.70
N PRO A 109 -22.85 23.82 1.54
CA PRO A 109 -22.16 24.04 0.27
C PRO A 109 -21.97 25.55 0.05
N SER A 110 -20.75 25.98 -0.28
CA SER A 110 -20.53 27.31 -0.85
C SER A 110 -21.17 27.37 -2.23
N ASP A 111 -21.48 28.57 -2.72
CA ASP A 111 -22.25 28.85 -3.95
C ASP A 111 -21.70 28.22 -5.25
N HIS A 112 -20.49 27.66 -5.21
CA HIS A 112 -19.85 26.95 -6.33
C HIS A 112 -19.40 25.51 -6.00
N SER A 113 -19.97 24.88 -4.97
CA SER A 113 -19.67 23.47 -4.66
C SER A 113 -20.68 22.52 -5.29
N PHE A 114 -20.35 21.96 -6.45
CA PHE A 114 -21.07 20.85 -7.04
C PHE A 114 -20.79 19.56 -6.25
N LYS A 115 -21.50 19.35 -5.14
CA LYS A 115 -21.44 18.09 -4.39
C LYS A 115 -22.22 17.04 -5.19
N LYS A 116 -21.54 16.18 -5.95
CA LYS A 116 -22.14 14.97 -6.52
C LYS A 116 -22.71 14.12 -5.37
N HIS A 117 -24.03 14.10 -5.23
CA HIS A 117 -24.71 13.21 -4.29
C HIS A 117 -24.68 11.80 -4.87
N ARG A 118 -23.74 10.97 -4.40
CA ARG A 118 -23.77 9.54 -4.71
C ARG A 118 -24.69 8.84 -3.72
N ASN A 119 -25.69 8.15 -4.23
CA ASN A 119 -26.48 7.21 -3.44
C ASN A 119 -25.61 6.01 -3.08
N MET A 120 -25.01 6.05 -1.89
CA MET A 120 -24.23 4.96 -1.34
C MET A 120 -25.19 3.87 -0.85
N VAL A 121 -25.55 2.94 -1.73
CA VAL A 121 -26.39 1.77 -1.38
C VAL A 121 -25.69 0.86 -0.37
N GLN A 122 -24.35 0.82 -0.38
CA GLN A 122 -23.56 -0.01 0.53
C GLN A 122 -22.86 0.82 1.61
N GLY A 123 -22.88 0.30 2.83
CA GLY A 123 -22.10 0.82 3.96
C GLY A 123 -20.59 0.72 3.72
N THR A 124 -19.82 1.43 4.55
CA THR A 124 -18.35 1.36 4.52
C THR A 124 -17.86 -0.06 4.81
N ARG A 125 -16.75 -0.46 4.16
CA ARG A 125 -16.05 -1.73 4.43
C ARG A 125 -15.35 -1.77 5.80
N LYS A 126 -15.39 -0.68 6.56
CA LYS A 126 -14.68 -0.55 7.84
C LYS A 126 -15.53 -1.11 8.97
N LEU A 127 -14.99 -2.10 9.69
CA LEU A 127 -15.66 -2.86 10.77
C LEU A 127 -14.97 -2.66 12.13
N ASN A 128 -14.06 -1.68 12.24
CA ASN A 128 -13.28 -1.40 13.45
C ASN A 128 -12.43 -2.59 13.95
N CYS A 129 -11.88 -3.38 13.02
CA CYS A 129 -10.91 -4.42 13.35
C CYS A 129 -9.65 -3.84 14.03
N PRO A 130 -9.22 -4.39 15.18
CA PRO A 130 -8.05 -3.89 15.91
C PRO A 130 -6.71 -4.32 15.29
N ALA A 131 -6.71 -5.34 14.44
CA ALA A 131 -5.49 -5.92 13.88
C ALA A 131 -4.63 -4.89 13.13
N GLN A 132 -3.37 -4.78 13.55
CA GLN A 132 -2.37 -3.86 13.00
C GLN A 132 -1.03 -4.58 12.80
N ILE A 133 -0.32 -4.18 11.74
CA ILE A 133 1.07 -4.60 11.50
C ILE A 133 1.98 -3.41 11.76
N HIS A 134 2.99 -3.62 12.59
CA HIS A 134 3.99 -2.62 12.93
C HIS A 134 5.31 -2.99 12.27
N MET A 135 5.82 -2.12 11.40
CA MET A 135 7.15 -2.23 10.81
C MET A 135 8.03 -1.11 11.35
N ARG A 136 9.04 -1.44 12.17
CA ARG A 136 9.97 -0.48 12.76
C ARG A 136 11.34 -0.60 12.08
N GLU A 137 11.87 0.51 11.62
CA GLU A 137 13.22 0.57 11.04
C GLU A 137 14.23 0.79 12.16
N TYR A 138 15.13 -0.16 12.32
CA TYR A 138 16.24 -0.12 13.27
C TYR A 138 17.57 -0.07 12.52
N ILE A 139 18.54 0.66 13.08
CA ILE A 139 19.93 0.59 12.65
C ILE A 139 20.76 0.09 13.83
N LYS A 140 21.38 -1.07 13.65
CA LYS A 140 22.25 -1.73 14.63
C LYS A 140 23.71 -1.37 14.38
N PHE A 141 24.50 -1.34 15.44
CA PHE A 141 25.92 -0.98 15.37
C PHE A 141 26.79 -2.05 16.05
N PRO A 142 27.09 -3.17 15.35
CA PRO A 142 27.88 -4.27 15.92
C PRO A 142 29.27 -3.85 16.40
N GLU A 143 29.86 -2.83 15.78
CA GLU A 143 31.16 -2.25 16.17
C GLU A 143 31.18 -1.68 17.59
N PHE A 144 30.02 -1.34 18.14
CA PHE A 144 29.89 -0.72 19.46
C PHE A 144 29.39 -1.69 20.54
N LYS A 145 29.50 -2.99 20.28
CA LYS A 145 29.07 -4.07 21.19
C LYS A 145 29.78 -4.04 22.55
N ILE A 146 29.05 -4.42 23.60
CA ILE A 146 29.58 -4.47 24.99
C ILE A 146 29.44 -5.86 25.60
N ALA A 147 30.52 -6.35 26.20
CA ALA A 147 30.55 -7.68 26.81
C ALA A 147 29.54 -7.87 27.96
N GLN A 148 29.29 -6.83 28.77
CA GLN A 148 28.42 -6.91 29.95
C GLN A 148 27.49 -5.70 30.04
N LYS A 149 26.24 -5.95 30.43
CA LYS A 149 25.21 -4.94 30.68
C LYS A 149 25.57 -4.15 31.94
N THR A 150 26.27 -3.04 31.76
CA THR A 150 26.60 -2.10 32.84
C THR A 150 26.31 -0.69 32.35
N GLU A 151 25.73 0.16 33.21
CA GLU A 151 25.34 1.51 32.81
C GLU A 151 26.53 2.33 32.31
N TRP A 152 27.69 2.20 32.96
CA TRP A 152 28.89 2.93 32.58
C TRP A 152 29.34 2.58 31.16
N ARG A 153 29.36 1.28 30.81
CA ARG A 153 29.75 0.83 29.45
C ARG A 153 28.72 1.28 28.41
N GLN A 154 27.42 1.15 28.72
CA GLN A 154 26.35 1.62 27.84
C GLN A 154 26.46 3.12 27.58
N LYS A 155 26.64 3.95 28.62
CA LYS A 155 26.80 5.41 28.50
C LYS A 155 28.03 5.77 27.67
N THR A 156 29.15 5.10 27.93
CA THR A 156 30.42 5.33 27.22
C THR A 156 30.32 4.98 25.73
N MET A 157 29.80 3.80 25.41
CA MET A 157 29.65 3.36 24.02
C MET A 157 28.58 4.17 23.28
N SER A 158 27.48 4.53 23.95
CA SER A 158 26.46 5.42 23.35
C SER A 158 27.03 6.81 23.04
N LYS A 159 27.94 7.33 23.87
CA LYS A 159 28.62 8.61 23.59
C LYS A 159 29.51 8.49 22.36
N ARG A 160 30.35 7.46 22.28
CA ARG A 160 31.21 7.18 21.12
C ARG A 160 30.39 6.97 19.84
N LEU A 161 29.28 6.24 19.92
CA LEU A 161 28.39 6.01 18.79
C LEU A 161 27.79 7.32 18.27
N ARG A 162 27.31 8.20 19.16
CA ARG A 162 26.79 9.52 18.76
C ARG A 162 27.87 10.38 18.07
N GLU A 163 29.11 10.31 18.55
CA GLU A 163 30.23 11.00 17.90
C GLU A 163 30.56 10.40 16.52
N CYS A 164 30.49 9.07 16.38
CA CYS A 164 30.66 8.38 15.09
C CYS A 164 29.58 8.78 14.08
N ILE A 165 28.31 8.81 14.49
CA ILE A 165 27.19 9.21 13.62
C ILE A 165 27.36 10.66 13.16
N LYS A 166 27.79 11.56 14.03
CA LYS A 166 28.09 12.96 13.66
C LYS A 166 29.20 13.08 12.61
N LYS A 167 30.12 12.11 12.57
CA LYS A 167 31.19 12.02 11.56
C LYS A 167 30.76 11.29 10.28
N GLY A 168 29.50 10.91 10.16
CA GLY A 168 28.97 10.17 9.00
C GLY A 168 29.07 8.65 9.11
N GLY A 169 29.27 8.11 10.32
CA GLY A 169 29.27 6.67 10.55
C GLY A 169 27.93 6.02 10.18
N SER A 170 27.98 4.90 9.47
CA SER A 170 26.83 4.08 9.09
C SER A 170 26.68 2.86 9.99
N GLY A 171 25.51 2.24 10.00
CA GLY A 171 25.25 0.98 10.70
C GLY A 171 24.44 0.00 9.84
N GLU A 172 24.17 -1.18 10.39
CA GLU A 172 23.39 -2.21 9.70
C GLU A 172 21.90 -1.93 9.83
N ARG A 173 21.21 -1.80 8.68
CA ARG A 173 19.75 -1.61 8.66
C ARG A 173 19.01 -2.92 8.87
N TRP A 174 17.94 -2.82 9.64
CA TRP A 174 17.03 -3.90 9.95
C TRP A 174 15.60 -3.37 10.00
N ILE A 175 14.64 -4.18 9.60
CA ILE A 175 13.23 -3.89 9.76
C ILE A 175 12.65 -4.95 10.67
N HIS A 176 12.17 -4.53 11.83
CA HIS A 176 11.40 -5.37 12.72
C HIS A 176 9.94 -5.34 12.30
N ILE A 177 9.33 -6.51 12.17
CA ILE A 177 7.93 -6.65 11.78
C ILE A 177 7.23 -7.40 12.89
N GLN A 178 6.12 -6.83 13.34
CA GLN A 178 5.19 -7.45 14.25
C GLN A 178 3.87 -7.69 13.51
N LEU A 179 3.52 -8.96 13.36
CA LEU A 179 2.29 -9.44 12.77
C LEU A 179 1.21 -9.55 13.85
N PRO A 180 -0.06 -9.24 13.54
CA PRO A 180 -1.15 -9.41 14.48
C PRO A 180 -1.44 -10.90 14.70
N ASN A 181 -1.97 -11.22 15.86
CA ASN A 181 -2.49 -12.56 16.11
C ASN A 181 -3.78 -12.77 15.32
N LEU A 182 -4.04 -14.01 14.93
CA LEU A 182 -5.28 -14.38 14.22
C LEU A 182 -6.54 -14.02 15.04
N SER A 183 -6.44 -14.10 16.38
CA SER A 183 -7.52 -13.75 17.31
C SER A 183 -7.87 -12.25 17.31
N GLU A 184 -6.99 -11.38 16.83
CA GLU A 184 -7.27 -9.94 16.73
C GLU A 184 -8.26 -9.62 15.60
N HIS A 185 -8.46 -10.55 14.66
CA HIS A 185 -9.49 -10.45 13.63
C HIS A 185 -10.87 -10.91 14.15
N ASN A 186 -11.32 -10.33 15.27
CA ASN A 186 -12.58 -10.69 15.93
C ASN A 186 -13.85 -10.10 15.27
N THR A 187 -13.71 -9.11 14.40
CA THR A 187 -14.81 -8.36 13.77
C THR A 187 -15.16 -8.84 12.37
N HIS A 188 -14.35 -9.72 11.76
CA HIS A 188 -14.59 -10.26 10.43
C HIS A 188 -13.96 -11.64 10.26
N PRO A 189 -14.52 -12.51 9.40
CA PRO A 189 -13.91 -13.80 9.12
C PRO A 189 -12.55 -13.65 8.41
N ILE A 190 -11.67 -14.60 8.68
CA ILE A 190 -10.36 -14.79 8.03
C ILE A 190 -10.26 -16.19 7.43
N GLY A 191 -9.25 -16.45 6.60
CA GLY A 191 -9.13 -17.71 5.86
C GLY A 191 -10.19 -17.86 4.77
N SER A 192 -10.63 -19.10 4.52
CA SER A 192 -11.56 -19.44 3.42
C SER A 192 -12.83 -18.57 3.39
N ALA A 193 -13.41 -18.26 4.55
CA ALA A 193 -14.61 -17.41 4.66
C ALA A 193 -14.34 -15.91 4.42
N GLY A 194 -13.10 -15.43 4.60
CA GLY A 194 -12.69 -14.05 4.33
C GLY A 194 -12.38 -13.76 2.85
N GLY A 195 -12.22 -14.81 2.03
CA GLY A 195 -11.81 -14.73 0.63
C GLY A 195 -12.73 -13.95 -0.31
N LEU A 196 -14.01 -13.82 0.05
CA LEU A 196 -15.04 -13.20 -0.80
C LEU A 196 -14.82 -11.70 -1.04
N HIS A 197 -14.10 -11.02 -0.14
CA HIS A 197 -13.91 -9.57 -0.19
C HIS A 197 -12.46 -9.17 -0.49
N GLN A 198 -11.62 -10.10 -0.97
CA GLN A 198 -10.23 -9.79 -1.28
C GLN A 198 -10.10 -8.90 -2.52
N GLY A 199 -9.13 -7.99 -2.46
CA GLY A 199 -8.70 -7.26 -3.66
C GLY A 199 -7.95 -8.20 -4.61
N ILE A 200 -7.93 -7.85 -5.90
CA ILE A 200 -7.10 -8.52 -6.90
C ILE A 200 -5.62 -8.33 -6.52
N ASP A 201 -4.81 -9.37 -6.71
CA ASP A 201 -3.36 -9.25 -6.53
C ASP A 201 -2.76 -8.18 -7.47
N LYS A 202 -1.82 -7.38 -6.97
CA LYS A 202 -1.21 -6.26 -7.73
C LYS A 202 -0.62 -6.72 -9.07
N MET A 203 -0.06 -7.93 -9.13
CA MET A 203 0.52 -8.48 -10.36
C MET A 203 -0.57 -8.69 -11.42
N LEU A 204 -1.75 -9.16 -11.02
CA LEU A 204 -2.88 -9.34 -11.92
C LEU A 204 -3.50 -8.01 -12.36
N VAL A 205 -3.56 -7.02 -11.46
CA VAL A 205 -4.00 -5.67 -11.84
C VAL A 205 -3.08 -5.10 -12.93
N THR A 206 -1.77 -5.27 -12.77
CA THR A 206 -0.77 -4.86 -13.77
C THR A 206 -0.98 -5.62 -15.07
N LYS A 207 -1.20 -6.94 -15.00
CA LYS A 207 -1.48 -7.74 -16.19
C LYS A 207 -2.77 -7.33 -16.93
N ILE A 208 -3.83 -6.97 -16.19
CA ILE A 208 -5.05 -6.41 -16.80
C ILE A 208 -4.72 -5.11 -17.54
N GLN A 209 -3.92 -4.23 -16.95
CA GLN A 209 -3.52 -2.97 -17.61
C GLN A 209 -2.75 -3.24 -18.90
N GLU A 210 -1.77 -4.16 -18.88
CA GLU A 210 -1.03 -4.57 -20.09
C GLU A 210 -1.96 -5.07 -21.20
N LEU A 211 -2.92 -5.95 -20.85
CA LEU A 211 -3.87 -6.48 -21.81
C LEU A 211 -4.77 -5.39 -22.40
N VAL A 212 -5.20 -4.43 -21.58
CA VAL A 212 -6.04 -3.31 -22.02
C VAL A 212 -5.28 -2.35 -22.92
N VAL A 213 -3.99 -2.12 -22.64
CA VAL A 213 -3.07 -1.36 -23.50
C VAL A 213 -2.88 -2.07 -24.85
N ALA A 214 -2.76 -3.40 -24.84
CA ALA A 214 -2.72 -4.23 -26.04
C ALA A 214 -4.05 -4.31 -26.80
N GLY A 215 -5.12 -3.68 -26.30
CA GLY A 215 -6.42 -3.58 -26.97
C GLY A 215 -7.48 -4.55 -26.47
N ALA A 216 -7.19 -5.41 -25.50
CA ALA A 216 -8.19 -6.33 -24.94
C ALA A 216 -9.26 -5.56 -24.16
N ARG A 217 -10.51 -5.62 -24.64
CA ARG A 217 -11.68 -5.00 -23.98
C ARG A 217 -12.71 -6.02 -23.50
N SER A 218 -12.60 -7.27 -23.97
CA SER A 218 -13.52 -8.33 -23.59
C SER A 218 -13.18 -8.91 -22.21
N VAL A 219 -14.17 -8.92 -21.31
CA VAL A 219 -14.03 -9.54 -19.97
C VAL A 219 -13.68 -11.02 -20.09
N LYS A 220 -14.22 -11.73 -21.08
CA LYS A 220 -13.95 -13.16 -21.30
C LYS A 220 -12.49 -13.39 -21.70
N GLU A 221 -11.98 -12.55 -22.59
CA GLU A 221 -10.60 -12.59 -23.06
C GLU A 221 -9.63 -12.31 -21.91
N VAL A 222 -9.82 -11.20 -21.20
CA VAL A 222 -8.97 -10.82 -20.06
C VAL A 222 -8.99 -11.92 -19.01
N ARG A 223 -10.16 -12.47 -18.66
CA ARG A 223 -10.26 -13.59 -17.71
C ARG A 223 -9.47 -14.82 -18.14
N ARG A 224 -9.49 -15.17 -19.43
CA ARG A 224 -8.73 -16.30 -19.99
C ARG A 224 -7.23 -16.05 -19.85
N HIS A 225 -6.75 -14.87 -20.21
CA HIS A 225 -5.34 -14.50 -20.07
C HIS A 225 -4.89 -14.49 -18.60
N LEU A 226 -5.71 -13.98 -17.68
CA LEU A 226 -5.38 -14.00 -16.25
C LEU A 226 -5.25 -15.42 -15.72
N LYS A 227 -6.14 -16.33 -16.12
CA LYS A 227 -6.04 -17.74 -15.73
C LYS A 227 -4.71 -18.35 -16.19
N ILE A 228 -4.34 -18.12 -17.46
CA ILE A 228 -3.08 -18.60 -18.03
C ILE A 228 -1.90 -18.00 -17.27
N TYR A 229 -1.91 -16.70 -17.01
CA TYR A 229 -0.85 -15.99 -16.27
C TYR A 229 -0.68 -16.53 -14.83
N VAL A 230 -1.78 -16.81 -14.13
CA VAL A 230 -1.73 -17.42 -12.78
C VAL A 230 -1.08 -18.80 -12.84
N GLU A 231 -1.49 -19.64 -13.79
CA GLU A 231 -1.04 -21.03 -13.90
C GLU A 231 0.40 -21.15 -14.45
N GLN A 232 0.80 -20.30 -15.40
CA GLN A 232 2.06 -20.42 -16.14
C GLN A 232 3.18 -19.51 -15.63
N ASP A 233 2.85 -18.33 -15.09
CA ASP A 233 3.83 -17.33 -14.69
C ASP A 233 3.92 -17.19 -13.16
N LEU A 234 2.78 -17.00 -12.48
CA LEU A 234 2.78 -16.79 -11.02
C LEU A 234 3.04 -18.06 -10.21
N TYR A 235 2.49 -19.20 -10.65
CA TYR A 235 2.58 -20.48 -9.94
C TYR A 235 3.27 -21.57 -10.76
N LYS A 236 4.21 -21.18 -11.63
CA LYS A 236 4.99 -22.14 -12.42
C LYS A 236 5.69 -23.15 -11.51
N GLY A 237 5.38 -24.44 -11.67
CA GLY A 237 5.98 -25.51 -10.89
C GLY A 237 5.50 -25.61 -9.43
N THR A 238 4.46 -24.86 -9.03
CA THR A 238 3.84 -24.95 -7.70
C THR A 238 2.32 -25.18 -7.82
N LYS A 239 1.67 -25.59 -6.73
CA LYS A 239 0.22 -25.81 -6.72
C LYS A 239 -0.50 -24.45 -6.79
N ALA A 240 -1.15 -24.18 -7.91
CA ALA A 240 -1.94 -22.97 -8.09
C ALA A 240 -3.06 -22.84 -7.03
N PRO A 241 -3.41 -21.61 -6.63
CA PRO A 241 -4.45 -21.39 -5.65
C PRO A 241 -5.82 -21.89 -6.16
N PRO A 242 -6.76 -22.21 -5.25
CA PRO A 242 -8.10 -22.62 -5.63
C PRO A 242 -8.80 -21.56 -6.48
N LYS A 243 -9.60 -21.99 -7.46
CA LYS A 243 -10.40 -21.08 -8.32
C LYS A 243 -11.44 -20.27 -7.56
N SER A 244 -11.78 -20.67 -6.33
CA SER A 244 -12.64 -19.90 -5.42
C SER A 244 -11.95 -18.64 -4.88
N ASN A 245 -10.62 -18.56 -4.93
CA ASN A 245 -9.88 -17.42 -4.44
C ASN A 245 -9.98 -16.23 -5.41
N GLN A 246 -10.80 -15.24 -5.05
CA GLN A 246 -11.05 -14.06 -5.87
C GLN A 246 -9.81 -13.15 -6.05
N ARG A 247 -8.80 -13.26 -5.18
CA ARG A 247 -7.53 -12.52 -5.32
C ARG A 247 -6.78 -12.89 -6.60
N PHE A 248 -6.85 -14.17 -6.98
CA PHE A 248 -6.18 -14.71 -8.18
C PHE A 248 -7.14 -14.97 -9.34
N TYR A 249 -8.39 -15.33 -9.04
CA TYR A 249 -9.43 -15.61 -10.02
C TYR A 249 -10.61 -14.65 -9.83
N PRO A 250 -10.45 -13.37 -10.25
CA PRO A 250 -11.44 -12.35 -10.00
C PRO A 250 -12.79 -12.60 -10.69
N SER A 251 -13.83 -12.01 -10.12
CA SER A 251 -15.18 -12.05 -10.69
C SER A 251 -15.24 -11.28 -12.03
N LYS A 252 -16.24 -11.58 -12.85
CA LYS A 252 -16.47 -10.85 -14.12
C LYS A 252 -16.67 -9.35 -13.87
N THR A 253 -17.41 -8.99 -12.82
CA THR A 253 -17.66 -7.60 -12.41
C THR A 253 -16.36 -6.90 -12.01
N THR A 254 -15.52 -7.57 -11.22
CA THR A 254 -14.22 -7.01 -10.82
C THR A 254 -13.31 -6.78 -12.02
N ILE A 255 -13.25 -7.73 -12.95
CA ILE A 255 -12.48 -7.59 -14.20
C ILE A 255 -13.01 -6.41 -15.03
N ARG A 256 -14.32 -6.29 -15.22
CA ARG A 256 -14.93 -5.16 -15.95
C ARG A 256 -14.53 -3.82 -15.34
N SER A 257 -14.63 -3.68 -14.01
CA SER A 257 -14.23 -2.46 -13.31
C SER A 257 -12.74 -2.14 -13.52
N HIS A 258 -11.85 -3.14 -13.49
CA HIS A 258 -10.42 -2.91 -13.75
C HIS A 258 -10.11 -2.59 -15.21
N ILE A 259 -10.82 -3.21 -16.17
CA ILE A 259 -10.73 -2.83 -17.58
C ILE A 259 -11.13 -1.37 -17.73
N TYR A 260 -12.31 -0.98 -17.23
CA TYR A 260 -12.78 0.40 -17.28
C TYR A 260 -11.74 1.38 -16.70
N LYS A 261 -11.24 1.12 -15.49
CA LYS A 261 -10.19 1.95 -14.86
C LYS A 261 -8.93 2.05 -15.71
N ALA A 262 -8.49 0.96 -16.33
CA ALA A 262 -7.33 0.97 -17.22
C ALA A 262 -7.62 1.77 -18.50
N VAL A 263 -8.80 1.64 -19.10
CA VAL A 263 -9.23 2.41 -20.27
C VAL A 263 -9.29 3.90 -19.96
N ILE A 264 -9.88 4.25 -18.84
CA ILE A 264 -9.99 5.64 -18.39
C ILE A 264 -8.60 6.22 -18.11
N LYS A 265 -7.72 5.47 -17.44
CA LYS A 265 -6.32 5.86 -17.24
C LYS A 265 -5.59 6.07 -18.58
N GLU A 266 -5.82 5.21 -19.57
CA GLU A 266 -5.28 5.36 -20.93
C GLU A 266 -5.85 6.60 -21.64
N ARG A 267 -7.16 6.84 -21.55
CA ARG A 267 -7.80 8.05 -22.11
C ARG A 267 -7.22 9.31 -21.48
N PHE A 268 -7.04 9.35 -20.16
CA PHE A 268 -6.43 10.48 -19.45
C PHE A 268 -4.92 10.60 -19.66
N SER A 269 -4.19 9.50 -19.87
CA SER A 269 -2.78 9.53 -20.28
C SER A 269 -2.63 10.07 -21.69
N LYS A 270 -3.64 9.85 -22.54
CA LYS A 270 -3.79 10.41 -23.89
C LYS A 270 -4.59 11.72 -23.93
N PHE A 271 -4.96 12.32 -22.79
CA PHE A 271 -5.47 13.69 -22.71
C PHE A 271 -4.31 14.66 -22.95
N ASP A 272 -3.77 14.59 -24.16
CA ASP A 272 -3.52 15.66 -25.10
C ASP A 272 -3.07 17.02 -24.56
N GLN A 273 -2.14 16.99 -23.61
CA GLN A 273 -1.43 18.20 -23.20
C GLN A 273 -0.71 18.82 -24.41
N GLU A 274 -0.29 18.01 -25.36
CA GLU A 274 0.39 18.45 -26.58
C GLU A 274 -0.54 19.23 -27.52
N ASN A 275 -1.74 18.73 -27.86
CA ASN A 275 -2.64 19.53 -28.70
C ASN A 275 -3.27 20.68 -27.92
N LEU A 276 -3.44 20.57 -26.60
CA LEU A 276 -3.85 21.72 -25.78
C LEU A 276 -2.76 22.81 -25.77
N GLN A 277 -1.48 22.44 -25.68
CA GLN A 277 -0.35 23.37 -25.87
C GLN A 277 -0.38 24.01 -27.25
N LYS A 278 -0.48 23.22 -28.32
CA LYS A 278 -0.57 23.75 -29.70
C LYS A 278 -1.77 24.69 -29.89
N LYS A 279 -2.90 24.39 -29.25
CA LYS A 279 -4.10 25.23 -29.31
C LYS A 279 -3.89 26.56 -28.58
N ILE A 280 -3.21 26.53 -27.43
CA ILE A 280 -2.85 27.73 -26.67
C ILE A 280 -1.82 28.59 -27.43
N GLU A 281 -0.85 27.98 -28.11
CA GLU A 281 0.05 28.70 -29.02
C GLU A 281 -0.73 29.39 -30.15
N CYS A 282 -1.66 28.68 -30.78
CA CYS A 282 -2.54 29.27 -31.80
C CYS A 282 -3.39 30.42 -31.24
N TRP A 283 -3.87 30.34 -30.00
CA TRP A 283 -4.63 31.41 -29.36
C TRP A 283 -3.78 32.62 -29.01
N LYS A 284 -2.56 32.42 -28.52
CA LYS A 284 -1.58 33.50 -28.27
C LYS A 284 -1.22 34.26 -29.55
N LEU A 285 -1.15 33.57 -30.69
CA LEU A 285 -0.91 34.22 -31.99
C LEU A 285 -2.11 35.03 -32.49
N LYS A 286 -3.34 34.61 -32.18
CA LYS A 286 -4.58 35.27 -32.62
C LYS A 286 -4.98 36.44 -31.73
N CYS A 287 -4.71 36.36 -30.43
CA CYS A 287 -5.04 37.38 -29.44
C CYS A 287 -3.83 37.67 -28.54
N PRO A 288 -2.90 38.55 -28.96
CA PRO A 288 -1.68 38.85 -28.20
C PRO A 288 -1.94 39.52 -26.85
N ASP A 289 -3.08 40.22 -26.72
CA ASP A 289 -3.47 40.95 -25.51
C ASP A 289 -4.12 40.03 -24.45
N GLU A 290 -4.47 38.79 -24.80
CA GLU A 290 -5.04 37.82 -23.87
C GLU A 290 -3.95 36.96 -23.18
N MET A 291 -3.97 36.97 -21.85
CA MET A 291 -3.03 36.23 -21.02
C MET A 291 -3.50 34.77 -20.82
N PHE A 292 -3.12 33.88 -21.73
CA PHE A 292 -3.38 32.45 -21.59
C PHE A 292 -2.37 31.79 -20.63
N PHE A 293 -2.85 31.35 -19.47
CA PHE A 293 -2.05 30.57 -18.51
C PHE A 293 -2.39 29.08 -18.61
N PHE A 294 -1.47 28.29 -19.19
CA PHE A 294 -1.59 26.83 -19.21
C PHE A 294 -0.89 26.22 -18.00
N ARG A 295 -1.62 25.42 -17.22
CA ARG A 295 -1.03 24.59 -16.16
C ARG A 295 -1.01 23.13 -16.61
N PRO A 296 0.09 22.64 -17.20
CA PRO A 296 0.20 21.24 -17.60
C PRO A 296 0.05 20.32 -16.39
N LEU A 297 -0.48 19.12 -16.62
CA LEU A 297 -0.50 18.08 -15.60
C LEU A 297 0.91 17.53 -15.47
N VAL A 298 1.63 17.98 -14.45
CA VAL A 298 2.95 17.45 -14.08
C VAL A 298 2.76 16.02 -13.57
N LYS A 299 3.23 15.03 -14.33
CA LYS A 299 3.42 13.68 -13.79
C LYS A 299 4.52 13.79 -12.74
N TYR A 300 4.15 13.82 -11.48
CA TYR A 300 5.12 13.66 -10.39
C TYR A 300 5.84 12.33 -10.61
N SER A 301 7.17 12.37 -10.71
CA SER A 301 7.98 11.15 -10.68
C SER A 301 7.64 10.39 -9.39
N GLU A 302 7.61 9.06 -9.50
CA GLU A 302 7.18 8.15 -8.43
C GLU A 302 8.01 8.28 -7.13
N GLU A 303 9.07 9.10 -7.14
CA GLU A 303 9.90 9.43 -5.98
C GLU A 303 9.22 10.43 -5.01
N SER A 304 8.14 11.12 -5.40
CA SER A 304 7.38 12.00 -4.48
C SER A 304 6.01 11.47 -4.06
N SER A 305 5.60 10.27 -4.51
CA SER A 305 4.23 9.73 -4.39
C SER A 305 3.97 8.93 -3.11
N SER A 306 4.78 9.04 -2.06
CA SER A 306 4.57 8.24 -0.84
C SER A 306 3.49 8.80 0.12
N VAL A 307 2.70 9.80 -0.28
CA VAL A 307 1.69 10.40 0.60
C VAL A 307 0.43 10.73 -0.21
N HIS A 308 -0.62 9.95 0.05
CA HIS A 308 -2.00 10.08 -0.43
C HIS A 308 -2.28 9.72 -1.90
N ASP A 309 -2.62 8.45 -2.13
CA ASP A 309 -3.88 8.14 -2.82
C ASP A 309 -4.34 6.70 -2.54
N ASN A 310 -5.07 6.54 -1.43
CA ASN A 310 -6.10 5.50 -1.31
C ASN A 310 -7.46 6.20 -1.44
N LYS A 311 -7.66 6.93 -2.54
CA LYS A 311 -9.00 7.24 -3.03
C LYS A 311 -9.40 6.08 -3.93
N GLU A 312 -10.03 5.06 -3.36
CA GLU A 312 -11.04 4.31 -4.10
C GLU A 312 -12.17 5.30 -4.43
N GLN A 313 -11.98 6.13 -5.45
CA GLN A 313 -13.06 6.83 -6.13
C GLN A 313 -13.68 5.79 -7.07
N SER A 314 -14.80 5.22 -6.64
CA SER A 314 -15.77 4.64 -7.58
C SER A 314 -16.21 5.75 -8.52
N ASN A 315 -15.69 5.77 -9.74
CA ASN A 315 -16.38 6.46 -10.83
C ASN A 315 -17.05 5.34 -11.60
N ASP A 316 -18.21 4.94 -11.09
CA ASP A 316 -19.20 4.22 -11.87
C ASP A 316 -20.04 5.34 -12.49
N ASP A 317 -19.66 5.73 -13.70
CA ASP A 317 -20.49 6.53 -14.60
C ASP A 317 -21.23 5.49 -15.44
N ASP A 318 -22.41 5.08 -14.99
CA ASP A 318 -23.40 4.36 -15.79
C ASP A 318 -24.28 5.43 -16.45
N ASP A 319 -23.92 5.82 -17.68
CA ASP A 319 -24.85 6.45 -18.61
C ASP A 319 -25.49 5.28 -19.40
N GLU A 320 -26.69 4.88 -18.99
CA GLU A 320 -27.60 4.11 -19.84
C GLU A 320 -28.36 5.12 -20.71
N ASP A 321 -27.96 5.23 -21.98
CA ASP A 321 -28.78 5.85 -23.01
C ASP A 321 -29.88 4.83 -23.37
N ASP A 322 -31.09 5.06 -22.85
CA ASP A 322 -32.32 4.41 -23.32
C ASP A 322 -32.69 5.01 -24.69
N ASP A 323 -32.29 4.33 -25.77
CA ASP A 323 -32.91 4.51 -27.08
C ASP A 323 -34.19 3.65 -27.11
N ASP A 324 -35.31 4.25 -26.70
CA ASP A 324 -36.66 3.76 -26.99
C ASP A 324 -36.93 3.99 -28.50
N ASP A 325 -36.61 2.99 -29.32
CA ASP A 325 -37.18 2.89 -30.67
C ASP A 325 -38.65 2.46 -30.55
N VAL A 326 -39.55 3.45 -30.64
CA VAL A 326 -40.97 3.26 -30.90
C VAL A 326 -41.13 3.08 -32.41
N ASP A 327 -41.30 1.83 -32.85
CA ASP A 327 -41.82 1.52 -34.18
C ASP A 327 -43.33 1.24 -34.10
N ASP A 328 -44.06 1.97 -34.94
CA ASP A 328 -45.51 1.90 -35.24
C ASP A 328 -45.92 0.57 -35.92
#